data_AF-A0A1G2SLX3-F1
#
_entry.id   AF-A0A1G2SLX3-F1
#
_cell.length_a   1.000
_cell.length_b   1.000
_cell.length_c   1.000
_cell.angle_alpha   90.00
_cell.angle_beta   90.00
_cell.angle_gamma   90.00
#
_symmetry.space_group_name_H-M   'P 1'
#
loop_
_entity.id
_entity.type
_entity.pdbx_description
1 polymer ?
#
loop_
_entity_poly.entity_id
_entity_poly.type
_entity_poly.pdbx_seq_one_letter_code
_entity_poly.pdbx_strand_id
1 'polypeptide(L)'
;MAIETRIVTYLAYSELLDSFERGGIVIPVNTLKTVEDFEAQIEYLLHEMNPIELIQFSSFLNMICQTRDTDSTMVRGVSLLEESGVIAKGRGFSNKIVFHRENLLNLIGQILSKKWQGNQQLTGPEHGANHKKYSEAILLNNELLNTEINADSAKGIFLRDHFIREWPHYYLPEIARLIYSHRIVRYRYCYETLLATLDATNKSEMEAGLSAFEQNAGVSLSSYMKVLSGLYAWFFEVPLQNEENPPAAGHLRLGFDFQNINSFYIQASQFQQDPSFITTINLLSRDINALREASDQEAIRTRDPIMGYNKSVRIFFDNPIFKISDGLYCITDLKFIVENVCGGLLWRVKSEGNPQNFKSAYGRLMEKYFQFLISNIFKGATIDFGEHAGADAVVEYKDKVFVIEFTTEYYRFSSLYNPTFDAFLDDAHRLLFNTGQDDPKARNKNDRGKLLKLNQYIEDNKGKRKRIIPVLVTENFLGNHSLFNEFSGFYDSGVAEKNLANIVDNPPLFLCLDDLETFWSLFDPSEAGDAFLGFNDYWILKDKGPLFHNPSSAMCKFVEEVQGKEPRISNHDFADFFSNKNTYK
;
A
#
# COMPACT_ATOMS: atom_id res chain seq x y z
N MET A 1 17.98 9.97 -21.50
CA MET A 1 17.47 11.20 -20.84
C MET A 1 17.07 10.79 -19.44
N ALA A 2 17.64 11.42 -18.40
CA ALA A 2 17.20 11.16 -17.04
C ALA A 2 15.83 11.82 -16.86
N ILE A 3 14.78 11.02 -16.61
CA ILE A 3 13.52 11.55 -16.10
C ILE A 3 13.81 12.03 -14.69
N GLU A 4 13.79 13.35 -14.45
CA GLU A 4 13.73 13.91 -13.10
C GLU A 4 12.43 13.41 -12.46
N THR A 5 12.49 12.30 -11.72
CA THR A 5 11.38 11.91 -10.85
C THR A 5 11.31 12.97 -9.75
N ARG A 6 10.36 13.89 -9.88
CA ARG A 6 10.09 14.93 -8.89
C ARG A 6 9.60 14.23 -7.61
N ILE A 7 10.45 14.16 -6.58
CA ILE A 7 9.98 13.81 -5.23
C ILE A 7 9.13 14.99 -4.80
N VAL A 8 7.82 14.79 -4.79
CA VAL A 8 6.93 15.89 -4.51
C VAL A 8 6.74 16.04 -3.02
N THR A 9 6.98 17.27 -2.56
CA THR A 9 6.51 17.76 -1.29
C THR A 9 5.32 18.66 -1.59
N TYR A 10 4.23 18.43 -0.88
CA TYR A 10 2.92 19.09 -0.97
C TYR A 10 2.99 20.64 -1.10
N LEU A 11 1.86 21.27 -1.42
CA LEU A 11 1.69 22.73 -1.37
C LEU A 11 1.21 23.17 0.02
N ALA A 12 1.92 24.05 0.71
CA ALA A 12 1.54 24.56 2.02
C ALA A 12 0.73 25.87 1.94
N TYR A 13 -0.07 26.17 2.97
CA TYR A 13 -0.86 27.40 3.01
C TYR A 13 0.04 28.64 2.94
N SER A 14 1.12 28.66 3.71
CA SER A 14 2.11 29.75 3.73
C SER A 14 2.76 30.00 2.37
N GLU A 15 2.80 29.00 1.49
CA GLU A 15 3.41 29.11 0.16
C GLU A 15 2.50 29.82 -0.84
N LEU A 16 1.21 29.92 -0.54
CA LEU A 16 0.23 30.64 -1.34
C LEU A 16 -0.17 31.96 -0.72
N LEU A 17 -0.30 31.99 0.62
CA LEU A 17 -0.89 33.08 1.39
C LEU A 17 -0.25 33.14 2.79
N ASP A 18 0.18 34.34 3.21
CA ASP A 18 0.77 34.54 4.55
C ASP A 18 -0.28 34.79 5.66
N SER A 19 -1.57 34.75 5.33
CA SER A 19 -2.65 35.05 6.28
C SER A 19 -3.92 34.28 5.97
N PHE A 20 -4.68 33.92 7.00
CA PHE A 20 -6.01 33.32 6.88
C PHE A 20 -7.09 34.24 7.46
N GLU A 21 -8.35 34.03 7.06
CA GLU A 21 -9.49 34.83 7.52
C GLU A 21 -10.30 34.08 8.60
N ARG A 22 -10.58 34.74 9.73
CA ARG A 22 -11.40 34.22 10.83
C ARG A 22 -12.39 35.27 11.32
N GLY A 23 -13.68 35.04 11.09
CA GLY A 23 -14.74 35.96 11.53
C GLY A 23 -14.59 37.38 10.97
N GLY A 24 -14.04 37.51 9.76
CA GLY A 24 -13.69 38.79 9.12
C GLY A 24 -12.37 39.41 9.60
N ILE A 25 -11.63 38.75 10.48
CA ILE A 25 -10.31 39.18 10.96
C ILE A 25 -9.24 38.39 10.20
N VAL A 26 -8.30 39.10 9.59
CA VAL A 26 -7.13 38.51 8.92
C VAL A 26 -6.06 38.20 9.97
N ILE A 27 -5.70 36.93 10.10
CA ILE A 27 -4.71 36.44 11.05
C ILE A 27 -3.49 35.92 10.25
N PRO A 28 -2.28 36.45 10.50
CA PRO A 28 -1.08 35.95 9.82
C PRO A 28 -0.78 34.49 10.17
N VAL A 29 -0.42 33.67 9.18
CA VAL A 29 -0.13 32.23 9.35
C VAL A 29 1.02 32.02 10.34
N ASN A 30 2.02 32.93 10.35
CA ASN A 30 3.13 32.89 11.29
C ASN A 30 2.73 33.03 12.78
N THR A 31 1.47 33.36 13.07
CA THR A 31 0.92 33.38 14.42
C THR A 31 0.34 32.04 14.86
N LEU A 32 0.10 31.11 13.93
CA LEU A 32 -0.27 29.72 14.21
C LEU A 32 1.01 28.94 14.52
N LYS A 33 1.22 28.60 15.80
CA LYS A 33 2.49 28.00 16.26
C LYS A 33 2.34 26.59 16.80
N THR A 34 1.14 26.20 17.20
CA THR A 34 0.87 24.88 17.77
C THR A 34 -0.10 24.08 16.91
N VAL A 35 -0.11 22.76 17.10
CA VAL A 35 -1.04 21.84 16.42
C VAL A 35 -2.49 22.26 16.67
N GLU A 36 -2.80 22.65 17.90
CA GLU A 36 -4.13 23.11 18.30
C GLU A 36 -4.55 24.39 17.57
N ASP A 37 -3.61 25.30 17.28
CA ASP A 37 -3.89 26.52 16.53
C ASP A 37 -4.41 26.19 15.12
N PHE A 38 -3.75 25.26 14.43
CA PHE A 38 -4.12 24.79 13.09
C PHE A 38 -5.42 23.99 13.11
N GLU A 39 -5.56 23.02 14.02
CA GLU A 39 -6.79 22.22 14.15
C GLU A 39 -8.02 23.11 14.39
N ALA A 40 -7.88 24.13 15.26
CA ALA A 40 -8.97 25.07 15.53
C ALA A 40 -9.36 25.89 14.30
N GLN A 41 -8.42 26.21 13.41
CA GLN A 41 -8.75 26.89 12.15
C GLN A 41 -9.42 25.96 11.14
N ILE A 42 -8.94 24.73 11.01
CA ILE A 42 -9.58 23.71 10.16
C ILE A 42 -11.02 23.49 10.62
N GLU A 43 -11.24 23.34 11.93
CA GLU A 43 -12.57 23.22 12.51
C GLU A 43 -13.43 24.45 12.21
N TYR A 44 -12.89 25.66 12.40
CA TYR A 44 -13.61 26.89 12.07
C TYR A 44 -14.05 26.95 10.60
N LEU A 45 -13.20 26.53 9.66
CA LEU A 45 -13.54 26.54 8.23
C LEU A 45 -14.62 25.51 7.86
N LEU A 46 -14.65 24.36 8.54
CA LEU A 46 -15.42 23.20 8.10
C LEU A 46 -16.65 22.88 8.96
N HIS A 47 -16.81 23.44 10.17
CA HIS A 47 -17.88 23.05 11.10
C HIS A 47 -19.32 23.22 10.58
N GLU A 48 -19.56 24.18 9.67
CA GLU A 48 -20.87 24.41 9.05
C GLU A 48 -21.15 23.52 7.83
N MET A 49 -20.12 22.81 7.33
CA MET A 49 -20.24 21.96 6.15
C MET A 49 -20.81 20.59 6.48
N ASN A 50 -21.52 20.03 5.52
CA ASN A 50 -22.05 18.68 5.62
C ASN A 50 -20.89 17.68 5.76
N PRO A 51 -20.82 16.90 6.87
CA PRO A 51 -19.72 15.98 7.10
C PRO A 51 -19.69 14.83 6.09
N ILE A 52 -20.85 14.42 5.54
CA ILE A 52 -20.92 13.39 4.51
C ILE A 52 -20.29 13.93 3.22
N GLU A 53 -20.61 15.15 2.80
CA GLU A 53 -20.00 15.82 1.62
C GLU A 53 -18.48 15.95 1.78
N LEU A 54 -18.02 16.36 2.97
CA LEU A 54 -16.60 16.48 3.26
C LEU A 54 -15.85 15.14 3.13
N ILE A 55 -16.43 14.06 3.68
CA ILE A 55 -15.85 12.71 3.59
C ILE A 55 -15.84 12.24 2.13
N GLN A 56 -16.95 12.40 1.41
CA GLN A 56 -17.07 12.02 0.00
C GLN A 56 -16.04 12.74 -0.87
N PHE A 57 -15.93 14.06 -0.72
CA PHE A 57 -15.04 14.87 -1.54
C PHE A 57 -13.56 14.59 -1.21
N SER A 58 -13.22 14.41 0.06
CA SER A 58 -11.87 14.01 0.47
C SER A 58 -11.51 12.61 -0.08
N SER A 59 -12.47 11.68 -0.06
CA SER A 59 -12.29 10.33 -0.62
C SER A 59 -12.12 10.34 -2.13
N PHE A 60 -12.85 11.20 -2.84
CA PHE A 60 -12.69 11.41 -4.28
C PHE A 60 -11.27 11.89 -4.61
N LEU A 61 -10.80 12.94 -3.92
CA LEU A 61 -9.44 13.44 -4.10
C LEU A 61 -8.40 12.37 -3.76
N ASN A 62 -8.68 11.50 -2.78
CA ASN A 62 -7.80 10.40 -2.41
C ASN A 62 -7.74 9.35 -3.54
N MET A 63 -8.85 9.09 -4.24
CA MET A 63 -8.84 8.22 -5.42
C MET A 63 -8.03 8.79 -6.56
N ILE A 64 -8.06 10.11 -6.78
CA ILE A 64 -7.18 10.75 -7.77
C ILE A 64 -5.72 10.48 -7.41
N CYS A 65 -5.33 10.70 -6.14
CA CYS A 65 -3.97 10.47 -5.67
C CYS A 65 -3.49 9.01 -5.84
N GLN A 66 -4.41 8.04 -5.82
CA GLN A 66 -4.09 6.61 -5.92
C GLN A 66 -4.10 6.08 -7.36
N THR A 67 -4.82 6.75 -8.26
CA THR A 67 -5.07 6.25 -9.62
C THR A 67 -4.45 7.12 -10.70
N ARG A 68 -3.98 8.34 -10.39
CA ARG A 68 -3.47 9.32 -11.35
C ARG A 68 -2.07 9.78 -11.01
N ASP A 69 -1.30 10.06 -12.04
CA ASP A 69 0.10 10.40 -11.88
C ASP A 69 0.24 11.74 -11.15
N THR A 70 1.47 12.02 -10.73
CA THR A 70 1.77 13.23 -9.97
C THR A 70 1.41 14.50 -10.73
N ASP A 71 1.65 14.56 -12.04
CA ASP A 71 1.39 15.73 -12.86
C ASP A 71 -0.12 15.94 -13.05
N SER A 72 -0.86 14.87 -13.33
CA SER A 72 -2.33 14.86 -13.42
C SER A 72 -2.98 15.28 -12.10
N THR A 73 -2.46 14.79 -10.97
CA THR A 73 -2.94 15.17 -9.63
C THR A 73 -2.64 16.64 -9.34
N MET A 74 -1.44 17.13 -9.70
CA MET A 74 -1.09 18.54 -9.58
C MET A 74 -2.00 19.41 -10.43
N VAL A 75 -2.22 19.07 -11.70
CA VAL A 75 -3.11 19.80 -12.61
C VAL A 75 -4.51 19.89 -12.01
N ARG A 76 -5.08 18.77 -11.54
CA ARG A 76 -6.40 18.79 -10.91
C ARG A 76 -6.43 19.65 -9.64
N GLY A 77 -5.36 19.61 -8.85
CA GLY A 77 -5.20 20.46 -7.68
C GLY A 77 -5.19 21.94 -7.97
N VAL A 78 -4.41 22.36 -8.97
CA VAL A 78 -4.36 23.74 -9.43
C VAL A 78 -5.72 24.17 -9.95
N SER A 79 -6.38 23.34 -10.77
CA SER A 79 -7.73 23.63 -11.25
C SER A 79 -8.72 23.84 -10.09
N LEU A 80 -8.67 23.02 -9.03
CA LEU A 80 -9.54 23.20 -7.86
C LEU A 80 -9.26 24.53 -7.13
N LEU A 81 -7.99 24.91 -6.98
CA LEU A 81 -7.61 26.19 -6.35
C LEU A 81 -8.04 27.40 -7.19
N GLU A 82 -8.00 27.29 -8.51
CA GLU A 82 -8.51 28.31 -9.44
C GLU A 82 -10.05 28.38 -9.41
N GLU A 83 -10.73 27.24 -9.47
CA GLU A 83 -12.19 27.10 -9.41
C GLU A 83 -12.77 27.66 -8.10
N SER A 84 -12.05 27.51 -6.99
CA SER A 84 -12.42 28.04 -5.68
C SER A 84 -12.04 29.51 -5.47
N GLY A 85 -11.26 30.10 -6.39
CA GLY A 85 -10.80 31.49 -6.28
C GLY A 85 -9.70 31.71 -5.23
N VAL A 86 -9.05 30.65 -4.75
CA VAL A 86 -7.87 30.75 -3.87
C VAL A 86 -6.69 31.36 -4.62
N ILE A 87 -6.55 31.02 -5.91
CA ILE A 87 -5.51 31.57 -6.80
C ILE A 87 -6.11 32.05 -8.12
N ALA A 88 -5.40 32.95 -8.80
CA ALA A 88 -5.76 33.41 -10.14
C ALA A 88 -5.57 32.31 -11.19
N LYS A 89 -6.46 32.29 -12.20
CA LYS A 89 -6.44 31.34 -13.31
C LYS A 89 -5.13 31.42 -14.11
N GLY A 90 -4.53 30.27 -14.41
CA GLY A 90 -3.27 30.13 -15.16
C GLY A 90 -2.01 30.23 -14.30
N ARG A 91 -2.10 30.16 -12.97
CA ARG A 91 -0.92 30.22 -12.09
C ARG A 91 -0.17 28.89 -12.14
N GLY A 92 1.01 28.88 -12.77
CA GLY A 92 1.86 27.69 -12.84
C GLY A 92 2.60 27.40 -11.54
N PHE A 93 2.64 26.12 -11.14
CA PHE A 93 3.49 25.61 -10.06
C PHE A 93 4.45 24.60 -10.65
N SER A 94 5.75 24.74 -10.38
CA SER A 94 6.73 23.94 -11.11
C SER A 94 6.91 22.53 -10.57
N ASN A 95 6.62 22.21 -9.29
CA ASN A 95 7.02 20.91 -8.68
C ASN A 95 6.24 20.48 -7.41
N LYS A 96 4.93 20.80 -7.25
CA LYS A 96 4.20 20.55 -5.98
C LYS A 96 2.84 19.89 -6.18
N ILE A 97 2.47 18.97 -5.29
CA ILE A 97 1.18 18.28 -5.28
C ILE A 97 0.27 18.99 -4.27
N VAL A 98 -0.97 19.28 -4.66
CA VAL A 98 -1.94 19.96 -3.77
C VAL A 98 -2.58 18.98 -2.77
N PHE A 99 -2.86 17.75 -3.22
CA PHE A 99 -3.53 16.73 -2.41
C PHE A 99 -2.63 15.53 -2.17
N HIS A 100 -2.49 15.14 -0.91
CA HIS A 100 -1.76 13.93 -0.54
C HIS A 100 -2.73 12.97 0.17
N ARG A 101 -2.65 11.67 -0.16
CA ARG A 101 -3.56 10.62 0.37
C ARG A 101 -3.72 10.71 1.88
N GLU A 102 -2.59 10.76 2.54
CA GLU A 102 -2.45 10.90 3.97
C GLU A 102 -3.22 12.15 4.48
N ASN A 103 -3.07 13.32 3.82
CA ASN A 103 -3.65 14.59 4.29
C ASN A 103 -5.16 14.52 4.23
N LEU A 104 -5.67 13.89 3.17
CA LEU A 104 -7.09 13.66 2.96
C LEU A 104 -7.65 12.66 3.97
N LEU A 105 -6.95 11.56 4.27
CA LEU A 105 -7.36 10.61 5.30
C LEU A 105 -7.36 11.25 6.70
N ASN A 106 -6.39 12.12 7.00
CA ASN A 106 -6.37 12.87 8.27
C ASN A 106 -7.58 13.81 8.39
N LEU A 107 -7.92 14.54 7.33
CA LEU A 107 -9.12 15.39 7.31
C LEU A 107 -10.40 14.58 7.57
N ILE A 108 -10.56 13.41 6.92
CA ILE A 108 -11.67 12.49 7.20
C ILE A 108 -11.67 12.07 8.68
N GLY A 109 -10.51 11.77 9.24
CA GLY A 109 -10.35 11.46 10.66
C GLY A 109 -10.80 12.57 11.60
N GLN A 110 -10.47 13.82 11.29
CA GLN A 110 -10.91 15.00 12.05
C GLN A 110 -12.43 15.19 11.97
N ILE A 111 -13.02 15.04 10.77
CA ILE A 111 -14.48 15.12 10.57
C ILE A 111 -15.23 14.10 11.45
N LEU A 112 -14.71 12.87 11.54
CA LEU A 112 -15.30 11.82 12.35
C LEU A 112 -15.15 12.11 13.85
N SER A 113 -13.94 12.41 14.31
CA SER A 113 -13.64 12.61 15.74
C SER A 113 -14.30 13.84 16.34
N LYS A 114 -14.34 14.96 15.60
CA LYS A 114 -14.95 16.23 16.07
C LYS A 114 -16.48 16.25 15.90
N LYS A 115 -17.07 15.22 15.28
CA LYS A 115 -18.53 14.99 15.16
C LYS A 115 -19.31 16.17 14.58
N TRP A 116 -18.78 16.83 13.54
CA TRP A 116 -19.43 17.98 12.88
C TRP A 116 -20.85 17.65 12.40
N GLN A 117 -21.77 18.63 12.49
CA GLN A 117 -23.20 18.47 12.13
C GLN A 117 -23.66 19.55 11.15
N GLY A 118 -22.74 20.12 10.38
CA GLY A 118 -23.07 21.13 9.38
C GLY A 118 -23.98 20.62 8.27
N ASN A 119 -24.52 21.56 7.48
CA ASN A 119 -25.45 21.27 6.38
C ASN A 119 -25.04 21.91 5.04
N GLN A 120 -24.03 22.77 5.02
CA GLN A 120 -23.56 23.42 3.79
C GLN A 120 -22.92 22.39 2.86
N GLN A 121 -23.33 22.39 1.58
CA GLN A 121 -22.78 21.48 0.58
C GLN A 121 -21.50 22.06 -0.05
N LEU A 122 -20.60 21.16 -0.42
CA LEU A 122 -19.41 21.51 -1.19
C LEU A 122 -19.70 21.50 -2.68
N THR A 123 -20.31 20.44 -3.18
CA THR A 123 -20.45 20.21 -4.62
C THR A 123 -21.75 20.77 -5.19
N GLY A 124 -21.72 21.26 -6.45
CA GLY A 124 -22.89 21.81 -7.16
C GLY A 124 -22.65 23.18 -7.84
N PRO A 125 -23.61 23.71 -8.60
CA PRO A 125 -23.41 24.87 -9.48
C PRO A 125 -23.14 26.22 -8.77
N GLU A 126 -23.42 26.35 -7.47
CA GLU A 126 -23.46 27.65 -6.76
C GLU A 126 -22.60 27.72 -5.48
N HIS A 127 -21.57 26.87 -5.30
CA HIS A 127 -20.88 26.70 -4.00
C HIS A 127 -19.44 27.24 -3.90
N GLY A 128 -19.10 28.30 -4.64
CA GLY A 128 -17.74 28.85 -4.70
C GLY A 128 -17.11 29.21 -3.33
N ALA A 129 -17.88 29.81 -2.42
CA ALA A 129 -17.38 30.16 -1.08
C ALA A 129 -17.05 28.93 -0.22
N ASN A 130 -17.82 27.85 -0.35
CA ASN A 130 -17.59 26.61 0.40
C ASN A 130 -16.38 25.85 -0.16
N HIS A 131 -16.24 25.82 -1.49
CA HIS A 131 -15.03 25.29 -2.14
C HIS A 131 -13.77 26.02 -1.67
N LYS A 132 -13.83 27.34 -1.51
CA LYS A 132 -12.72 28.15 -0.98
C LYS A 132 -12.37 27.73 0.44
N LYS A 133 -13.33 27.73 1.37
CA LYS A 133 -13.13 27.32 2.77
C LYS A 133 -12.53 25.92 2.88
N TYR A 134 -12.99 24.98 2.06
CA TYR A 134 -12.47 23.61 2.05
C TYR A 134 -11.05 23.52 1.49
N SER A 135 -10.77 24.22 0.41
CA SER A 135 -9.41 24.30 -0.16
C SER A 135 -8.43 24.94 0.83
N GLU A 136 -8.85 25.98 1.54
CA GLU A 136 -8.08 26.59 2.64
C GLU A 136 -7.81 25.58 3.76
N ALA A 137 -8.79 24.77 4.14
CA ALA A 137 -8.61 23.72 5.14
C ALA A 137 -7.63 22.63 4.69
N ILE A 138 -7.63 22.22 3.42
CA ILE A 138 -6.61 21.30 2.86
C ILE A 138 -5.22 21.91 3.02
N LEU A 139 -5.04 23.16 2.58
CA LEU A 139 -3.74 23.83 2.62
C LEU A 139 -3.24 24.04 4.07
N LEU A 140 -4.14 24.38 5.01
CA LEU A 140 -3.82 24.47 6.44
C LEU A 140 -3.45 23.10 7.01
N ASN A 141 -4.15 22.05 6.63
CA ASN A 141 -3.80 20.70 7.01
C ASN A 141 -2.43 20.29 6.45
N ASN A 142 -2.07 20.71 5.23
CA ASN A 142 -0.72 20.51 4.71
C ASN A 142 0.34 21.29 5.54
N GLU A 143 0.04 22.51 5.98
CA GLU A 143 0.92 23.33 6.81
C GLU A 143 1.14 22.73 8.21
N LEU A 144 0.06 22.27 8.84
CA LEU A 144 0.10 21.58 10.14
C LEU A 144 1.14 20.45 10.13
N LEU A 145 1.12 19.63 9.07
CA LEU A 145 2.08 18.55 8.91
C LEU A 145 3.51 19.05 8.76
N ASN A 146 3.72 20.19 8.12
CA ASN A 146 5.05 20.77 8.01
C ASN A 146 5.58 21.23 9.35
N THR A 147 4.72 21.82 10.16
CA THR A 147 5.10 22.34 11.48
C THR A 147 5.44 21.24 12.47
N GLU A 148 4.77 20.09 12.41
CA GLU A 148 5.14 18.90 13.19
C GLU A 148 6.52 18.31 12.76
N ILE A 149 7.04 18.70 11.59
CA ILE A 149 8.20 18.08 10.93
C ILE A 149 9.53 18.87 11.08
N ASN A 150 9.57 20.05 11.74
CA ASN A 150 10.83 20.81 11.95
C ASN A 150 11.45 20.59 13.37
N ALA A 151 12.77 20.36 13.55
CA ALA A 151 13.90 20.95 12.82
C ALA A 151 15.10 20.00 12.51
N ASP A 152 15.71 20.28 11.34
CA ASP A 152 17.06 19.99 10.82
C ASP A 152 17.48 18.52 10.54
N SER A 153 17.42 18.13 9.26
CA SER A 153 17.57 16.77 8.67
C SER A 153 16.50 15.74 9.04
N ALA A 154 15.71 16.01 10.08
CA ALA A 154 14.56 15.22 10.51
C ALA A 154 13.45 15.12 9.46
N LYS A 155 13.29 16.08 8.54
CA LYS A 155 12.29 16.02 7.46
C LYS A 155 12.55 14.90 6.44
N GLY A 156 13.81 14.72 6.05
CA GLY A 156 14.21 13.64 5.15
C GLY A 156 14.11 12.28 5.85
N ILE A 157 14.56 12.23 7.11
CA ILE A 157 14.48 11.05 7.98
C ILE A 157 13.01 10.69 8.26
N PHE A 158 12.14 11.63 8.59
CA PHE A 158 10.72 11.40 8.87
C PHE A 158 9.95 10.98 7.62
N LEU A 159 10.12 11.66 6.48
CA LEU A 159 9.45 11.26 5.24
C LEU A 159 9.90 9.86 4.81
N ARG A 160 11.20 9.58 4.86
CA ARG A 160 11.72 8.23 4.61
C ARG A 160 11.15 7.25 5.64
N ASP A 161 11.32 7.51 6.92
CA ASP A 161 11.00 6.56 7.99
C ASP A 161 9.49 6.30 8.11
N HIS A 162 8.65 7.30 7.80
CA HIS A 162 7.19 7.21 7.83
C HIS A 162 6.61 6.62 6.54
N PHE A 163 7.02 7.12 5.36
CA PHE A 163 6.55 6.54 4.09
C PHE A 163 7.00 5.10 3.96
N ILE A 164 8.25 4.76 4.29
CA ILE A 164 8.68 3.37 4.19
C ILE A 164 7.98 2.46 5.19
N ARG A 165 7.77 2.93 6.43
CA ARG A 165 7.08 2.13 7.46
C ARG A 165 5.62 1.88 7.11
N GLU A 166 4.96 2.87 6.50
CA GLU A 166 3.51 2.85 6.35
C GLU A 166 3.04 2.61 4.92
N TRP A 167 3.74 3.12 3.91
CA TRP A 167 3.34 3.13 2.51
C TRP A 167 4.57 3.07 1.58
N PRO A 168 5.04 1.87 1.15
CA PRO A 168 6.06 1.77 0.10
C PRO A 168 5.59 2.61 -1.09
N HIS A 169 6.51 3.19 -1.87
CA HIS A 169 6.32 4.19 -2.96
C HIS A 169 5.34 3.81 -4.10
N TYR A 170 4.17 3.27 -3.77
CA TYR A 170 3.06 2.87 -4.63
C TYR A 170 2.15 4.06 -4.93
N TYR A 171 2.60 5.30 -4.71
CA TYR A 171 1.87 6.49 -5.16
C TYR A 171 2.07 6.73 -6.67
N LEU A 172 2.99 6.01 -7.31
CA LEU A 172 3.08 5.97 -8.77
C LEU A 172 1.96 5.06 -9.29
N PRO A 173 0.98 5.58 -10.07
CA PRO A 173 -0.24 4.84 -10.39
C PRO A 173 -0.01 3.59 -11.20
N GLU A 174 0.96 3.61 -12.12
CA GLU A 174 1.29 2.44 -12.94
C GLU A 174 1.82 1.30 -12.05
N ILE A 175 2.66 1.63 -11.06
CA ILE A 175 3.17 0.69 -10.08
C ILE A 175 2.04 0.23 -9.15
N ALA A 176 1.17 1.14 -8.71
CA ALA A 176 0.02 0.81 -7.88
C ALA A 176 -0.93 -0.17 -8.60
N ARG A 177 -1.24 0.12 -9.86
CA ARG A 177 -2.09 -0.70 -10.72
C ARG A 177 -1.52 -2.10 -10.88
N LEU A 178 -0.23 -2.22 -11.22
CA LEU A 178 0.47 -3.49 -11.38
C LEU A 178 0.46 -4.30 -10.08
N ILE A 179 0.86 -3.68 -8.97
CA ILE A 179 0.89 -4.36 -7.66
C ILE A 179 -0.50 -4.80 -7.25
N TYR A 180 -1.53 -3.98 -7.39
CA TYR A 180 -2.89 -4.39 -7.02
C TYR A 180 -3.41 -5.50 -7.91
N SER A 181 -3.14 -5.50 -9.23
CA SER A 181 -3.44 -6.66 -10.07
C SER A 181 -2.73 -7.92 -9.58
N HIS A 182 -1.43 -7.84 -9.29
CA HIS A 182 -0.65 -9.00 -8.87
C HIS A 182 -1.18 -9.59 -7.57
N ARG A 183 -1.52 -8.74 -6.60
CA ARG A 183 -2.15 -9.17 -5.35
C ARG A 183 -3.49 -9.85 -5.60
N ILE A 184 -4.39 -9.26 -6.39
CA ILE A 184 -5.70 -9.87 -6.71
C ILE A 184 -5.50 -11.27 -7.32
N VAL A 185 -4.56 -11.42 -8.25
CA VAL A 185 -4.22 -12.70 -8.89
C VAL A 185 -3.62 -13.68 -7.90
N ARG A 186 -2.63 -13.26 -7.10
CA ARG A 186 -1.98 -14.09 -6.06
C ARG A 186 -3.04 -14.75 -5.18
N TYR A 187 -3.92 -13.96 -4.57
CA TYR A 187 -4.88 -14.51 -3.61
C TYR A 187 -5.95 -15.36 -4.27
N ARG A 188 -6.42 -14.98 -5.47
CA ARG A 188 -7.34 -15.82 -6.23
C ARG A 188 -6.70 -17.17 -6.53
N TYR A 189 -5.47 -17.19 -7.02
CA TYR A 189 -4.74 -18.42 -7.31
C TYR A 189 -4.45 -19.24 -6.05
N CYS A 190 -4.06 -18.59 -4.94
CA CYS A 190 -3.85 -19.27 -3.66
C CYS A 190 -5.12 -20.00 -3.20
N TYR A 191 -6.27 -19.32 -3.17
CA TYR A 191 -7.49 -19.92 -2.62
C TYR A 191 -8.23 -20.83 -3.60
N GLU A 192 -8.27 -20.50 -4.89
CA GLU A 192 -9.00 -21.28 -5.89
C GLU A 192 -8.19 -22.47 -6.44
N THR A 193 -6.85 -22.39 -6.42
CA THR A 193 -5.98 -23.42 -7.01
C THR A 193 -5.08 -24.08 -5.96
N LEU A 194 -4.22 -23.33 -5.28
CA LEU A 194 -3.20 -23.91 -4.41
C LEU A 194 -3.76 -24.54 -3.13
N LEU A 195 -4.87 -24.04 -2.61
CA LEU A 195 -5.53 -24.57 -1.41
C LEU A 195 -5.82 -26.08 -1.54
N ALA A 196 -6.21 -26.53 -2.74
CA ALA A 196 -6.49 -27.94 -3.02
C ALA A 196 -5.24 -28.84 -3.00
N THR A 197 -4.04 -28.24 -3.09
CA THR A 197 -2.75 -28.95 -3.12
C THR A 197 -2.10 -29.09 -1.74
N LEU A 198 -2.67 -28.45 -0.71
CA LEU A 198 -2.24 -28.65 0.66
C LEU A 198 -2.52 -30.08 1.12
N ASP A 199 -1.73 -30.57 2.07
CA ASP A 199 -2.06 -31.81 2.77
C ASP A 199 -3.40 -31.68 3.51
N ALA A 200 -4.00 -32.82 3.87
CA ALA A 200 -5.34 -32.88 4.44
C ALA A 200 -5.47 -32.04 5.73
N THR A 201 -4.42 -31.97 6.55
CA THR A 201 -4.43 -31.23 7.81
C THR A 201 -4.43 -29.73 7.54
N ASN A 202 -3.45 -29.23 6.79
CA ASN A 202 -3.33 -27.81 6.46
C ASN A 202 -4.54 -27.32 5.64
N LYS A 203 -5.06 -28.14 4.74
CA LYS A 203 -6.28 -27.83 3.98
C LYS A 203 -7.49 -27.64 4.90
N SER A 204 -7.73 -28.57 5.82
CA SER A 204 -8.83 -28.50 6.78
C SER A 204 -8.72 -27.27 7.68
N GLU A 205 -7.51 -26.95 8.14
CA GLU A 205 -7.25 -25.75 8.96
C GLU A 205 -7.52 -24.46 8.18
N MET A 206 -7.12 -24.39 6.91
CA MET A 206 -7.44 -23.26 6.03
C MET A 206 -8.95 -23.15 5.80
N GLU A 207 -9.63 -24.23 5.43
CA GLU A 207 -11.08 -24.23 5.17
C GLU A 207 -11.89 -23.82 6.41
N ALA A 208 -11.48 -24.26 7.60
CA ALA A 208 -12.10 -23.84 8.86
C ALA A 208 -11.92 -22.32 9.11
N GLY A 209 -10.71 -21.78 8.88
CA GLY A 209 -10.46 -20.36 9.02
C GLY A 209 -11.22 -19.51 7.99
N LEU A 210 -11.31 -19.98 6.74
CA LEU A 210 -12.11 -19.36 5.70
C LEU A 210 -13.59 -19.33 6.08
N SER A 211 -14.15 -20.46 6.55
CA SER A 211 -15.55 -20.53 7.00
C SER A 211 -15.83 -19.58 8.17
N ALA A 212 -14.93 -19.52 9.16
CA ALA A 212 -15.06 -18.58 10.27
C ALA A 212 -15.01 -17.12 9.81
N PHE A 213 -14.15 -16.81 8.84
CA PHE A 213 -14.12 -15.50 8.20
C PHE A 213 -15.46 -15.18 7.51
N GLU A 214 -15.96 -16.07 6.67
CA GLU A 214 -17.21 -15.86 5.91
C GLU A 214 -18.42 -15.66 6.84
N GLN A 215 -18.46 -16.39 7.96
CA GLN A 215 -19.47 -16.23 9.00
C GLN A 215 -19.38 -14.87 9.68
N ASN A 216 -18.17 -14.40 10.02
CA ASN A 216 -17.97 -13.12 10.69
C ASN A 216 -18.29 -11.93 9.77
N ALA A 217 -17.83 -12.00 8.52
CA ALA A 217 -18.04 -10.93 7.54
C ALA A 217 -19.45 -10.95 6.91
N GLY A 218 -20.18 -12.06 7.05
CA GLY A 218 -21.50 -12.25 6.42
C GLY A 218 -21.44 -12.35 4.89
N VAL A 219 -20.26 -12.60 4.32
CA VAL A 219 -20.03 -12.69 2.87
C VAL A 219 -19.03 -13.80 2.55
N SER A 220 -19.27 -14.53 1.45
CA SER A 220 -18.33 -15.53 0.97
C SER A 220 -17.05 -14.90 0.42
N LEU A 221 -15.91 -15.58 0.56
CA LEU A 221 -14.63 -15.14 0.03
C LEU A 221 -14.71 -14.90 -1.50
N SER A 222 -15.44 -15.77 -2.22
CA SER A 222 -15.65 -15.62 -3.66
C SER A 222 -16.40 -14.32 -4.00
N SER A 223 -17.49 -14.00 -3.29
CA SER A 223 -18.23 -12.75 -3.51
C SER A 223 -17.39 -11.52 -3.18
N TYR A 224 -16.58 -11.62 -2.13
CA TYR A 224 -15.66 -10.58 -1.73
C TYR A 224 -14.56 -10.33 -2.78
N MET A 225 -13.91 -11.39 -3.28
CA MET A 225 -12.92 -11.32 -4.36
C MET A 225 -13.51 -10.77 -5.67
N LYS A 226 -14.77 -11.11 -5.97
CA LYS A 226 -15.52 -10.55 -7.10
C LYS A 226 -15.73 -9.05 -6.96
N VAL A 227 -16.13 -8.58 -5.77
CA VAL A 227 -16.25 -7.13 -5.52
C VAL A 227 -14.90 -6.43 -5.66
N LEU A 228 -13.84 -6.98 -5.06
CA LEU A 228 -12.49 -6.43 -5.20
C LEU A 228 -12.07 -6.28 -6.67
N SER A 229 -12.25 -7.34 -7.46
CA SER A 229 -11.90 -7.35 -8.88
C SER A 229 -12.71 -6.32 -9.67
N GLY A 230 -14.01 -6.19 -9.39
CA GLY A 230 -14.87 -5.19 -10.02
C GLY A 230 -14.50 -3.75 -9.65
N LEU A 231 -14.14 -3.50 -8.38
CA LEU A 231 -13.67 -2.19 -7.93
C LEU A 231 -12.31 -1.85 -8.56
N TYR A 232 -11.37 -2.79 -8.57
CA TYR A 232 -10.09 -2.63 -9.27
C TYR A 232 -10.30 -2.28 -10.74
N ALA A 233 -11.16 -3.03 -11.44
CA ALA A 233 -11.47 -2.75 -12.84
C ALA A 233 -12.10 -1.36 -13.02
N TRP A 234 -13.03 -0.96 -12.14
CA TRP A 234 -13.67 0.35 -12.19
C TRP A 234 -12.69 1.52 -12.05
N PHE A 235 -11.73 1.41 -11.14
CA PHE A 235 -10.84 2.51 -10.77
C PHE A 235 -9.52 2.54 -11.55
N PHE A 236 -9.04 1.41 -12.06
CA PHE A 236 -7.76 1.32 -12.79
C PHE A 236 -7.90 0.89 -14.26
N GLU A 237 -8.56 -0.24 -14.52
CA GLU A 237 -8.52 -0.85 -15.86
C GLU A 237 -9.46 -0.18 -16.86
N VAL A 238 -10.72 0.06 -16.48
CA VAL A 238 -11.71 0.69 -17.37
C VAL A 238 -11.29 2.12 -17.75
N PRO A 239 -10.78 2.98 -16.84
CA PRO A 239 -10.27 4.29 -17.20
C PRO A 239 -9.13 4.22 -18.22
N LEU A 240 -8.17 3.31 -18.02
CA LEU A 240 -7.05 3.10 -18.95
C LEU A 240 -7.55 2.66 -20.33
N GLN A 241 -8.46 1.68 -20.37
CA GLN A 241 -9.06 1.19 -21.62
C GLN A 241 -9.81 2.30 -22.36
N ASN A 242 -10.51 3.19 -21.64
CA ASN A 242 -11.23 4.32 -22.22
C ASN A 242 -10.29 5.41 -22.77
N GLU A 243 -9.08 5.56 -22.21
CA GLU A 243 -8.05 6.46 -22.73
C GLU A 243 -7.45 5.95 -24.04
N GLU A 244 -7.16 4.65 -24.11
CA GLU A 244 -6.65 4.01 -25.32
C GLU A 244 -7.71 3.87 -26.41
N ASN A 245 -8.94 3.53 -26.02
CA ASN A 245 -10.07 3.25 -26.91
C ASN A 245 -11.36 3.88 -26.36
N PRO A 246 -11.62 5.17 -26.64
CA PRO A 246 -12.79 5.86 -26.14
C PRO A 246 -14.10 5.19 -26.58
N PRO A 247 -15.10 5.05 -25.70
CA PRO A 247 -16.40 4.51 -26.09
C PRO A 247 -17.05 5.38 -27.17
N ALA A 248 -17.77 4.73 -28.09
CA ALA A 248 -18.53 5.42 -29.13
C ALA A 248 -19.53 6.42 -28.52
N ALA A 249 -19.77 7.54 -29.21
CA ALA A 249 -20.71 8.55 -28.77
C ALA A 249 -22.09 7.94 -28.43
N GLY A 250 -22.64 8.33 -27.27
CA GLY A 250 -23.93 7.82 -26.77
C GLY A 250 -23.86 6.52 -25.95
N HIS A 251 -22.68 5.90 -25.80
CA HIS A 251 -22.50 4.77 -24.89
C HIS A 251 -22.20 5.27 -23.46
N LEU A 252 -22.66 4.52 -22.47
CA LEU A 252 -22.36 4.79 -21.07
C LEU A 252 -20.85 4.68 -20.83
N ARG A 253 -20.22 5.78 -20.42
CA ARG A 253 -18.84 5.75 -19.91
C ARG A 253 -18.85 5.14 -18.52
N LEU A 254 -18.39 3.89 -18.42
CA LEU A 254 -18.13 3.23 -17.14
C LEU A 254 -16.74 3.59 -16.63
N GLY A 255 -16.52 3.40 -15.32
CA GLY A 255 -15.22 3.60 -14.68
C GLY A 255 -15.00 5.01 -14.13
N PHE A 256 -13.90 5.15 -13.39
CA PHE A 256 -13.51 6.37 -12.73
C PHE A 256 -12.95 7.45 -13.68
N ASP A 257 -13.64 8.57 -13.74
CA ASP A 257 -13.24 9.80 -14.42
C ASP A 257 -12.87 10.86 -13.37
N PHE A 258 -11.58 11.13 -13.25
CA PHE A 258 -11.06 12.09 -12.27
C PHE A 258 -11.46 13.55 -12.55
N GLN A 259 -12.04 13.84 -13.72
CA GLN A 259 -12.65 15.14 -14.04
C GLN A 259 -14.12 15.22 -13.61
N ASN A 260 -14.75 14.08 -13.32
CA ASN A 260 -16.17 14.00 -12.99
C ASN A 260 -16.38 13.25 -11.66
N ILE A 261 -16.64 13.98 -10.58
CA ILE A 261 -16.88 13.40 -9.26
C ILE A 261 -18.00 12.35 -9.24
N ASN A 262 -19.00 12.46 -10.13
CA ASN A 262 -20.09 11.49 -10.16
C ASN A 262 -19.63 10.08 -10.55
N SER A 263 -18.48 9.96 -11.23
CA SER A 263 -17.88 8.67 -11.60
C SER A 263 -17.24 7.92 -10.41
N PHE A 264 -17.01 8.62 -9.30
CA PHE A 264 -16.48 8.06 -8.05
C PHE A 264 -17.53 7.25 -7.30
N TYR A 265 -18.79 7.66 -7.41
CA TYR A 265 -19.87 7.01 -6.68
C TYR A 265 -20.26 5.70 -7.35
N ILE A 266 -20.37 4.67 -6.52
CA ILE A 266 -20.87 3.35 -6.91
C ILE A 266 -22.36 3.35 -6.61
N GLN A 267 -23.19 3.33 -7.66
CA GLN A 267 -24.64 3.34 -7.54
C GLN A 267 -25.19 1.94 -7.76
N ALA A 268 -26.10 1.51 -6.89
CA ALA A 268 -26.76 0.20 -7.02
C ALA A 268 -27.45 0.01 -8.38
N SER A 269 -27.97 1.11 -8.94
CA SER A 269 -28.59 1.15 -10.27
C SER A 269 -27.65 0.75 -11.40
N GLN A 270 -26.35 1.00 -11.28
CA GLN A 270 -25.34 0.64 -12.28
C GLN A 270 -25.07 -0.87 -12.34
N PHE A 271 -25.43 -1.60 -11.28
CA PHE A 271 -25.15 -3.03 -11.11
C PHE A 271 -26.43 -3.86 -10.96
N GLN A 272 -27.57 -3.40 -11.48
CA GLN A 272 -28.85 -4.14 -11.42
C GLN A 272 -28.77 -5.53 -12.04
N GLN A 273 -27.90 -5.72 -13.03
CA GLN A 273 -27.67 -7.02 -13.69
C GLN A 273 -26.81 -7.97 -12.85
N ASP A 274 -26.16 -7.47 -11.80
CA ASP A 274 -25.39 -8.25 -10.84
C ASP A 274 -25.70 -7.85 -9.38
N PRO A 275 -26.90 -8.22 -8.88
CA PRO A 275 -27.32 -7.85 -7.52
C PRO A 275 -26.34 -8.30 -6.43
N SER A 276 -25.62 -9.41 -6.67
CA SER A 276 -24.66 -9.98 -5.72
C SER A 276 -23.51 -9.03 -5.39
N PHE A 277 -23.07 -8.23 -6.37
CA PHE A 277 -22.00 -7.25 -6.19
C PHE A 277 -22.43 -6.16 -5.21
N ILE A 278 -23.62 -5.58 -5.39
CA ILE A 278 -24.14 -4.52 -4.52
C ILE A 278 -24.53 -5.04 -3.15
N THR A 279 -25.10 -6.26 -3.06
CA THR A 279 -25.36 -6.90 -1.77
C THR A 279 -24.06 -7.02 -0.97
N THR A 280 -22.97 -7.45 -1.60
CA THR A 280 -21.66 -7.55 -0.96
C THR A 280 -21.12 -6.19 -0.56
N ILE A 281 -21.13 -5.18 -1.45
CA ILE A 281 -20.71 -3.82 -1.10
C ILE A 281 -21.49 -3.28 0.10
N ASN A 282 -22.80 -3.50 0.15
CA ASN A 282 -23.63 -3.04 1.24
C ASN A 282 -23.23 -3.68 2.58
N LEU A 283 -22.91 -4.98 2.60
CA LEU A 283 -22.43 -5.68 3.81
C LEU A 283 -21.08 -5.16 4.31
N LEU A 284 -20.20 -4.77 3.39
CA LEU A 284 -18.86 -4.29 3.69
C LEU A 284 -18.79 -2.80 4.03
N SER A 285 -19.85 -2.05 3.70
CA SER A 285 -19.90 -0.61 3.86
C SER A 285 -20.26 -0.19 5.28
N ARG A 286 -19.71 0.95 5.72
CA ARG A 286 -20.12 1.62 6.97
C ARG A 286 -20.65 3.01 6.66
N ASP A 287 -21.72 3.39 7.35
CA ASP A 287 -22.19 4.78 7.34
C ASP A 287 -21.38 5.65 8.32
N ILE A 288 -21.68 6.95 8.33
CA ILE A 288 -20.97 7.92 9.17
C ILE A 288 -21.10 7.63 10.67
N ASN A 289 -22.23 7.09 11.13
CA ASN A 289 -22.45 6.83 12.55
C ASN A 289 -21.60 5.64 13.01
N ALA A 290 -21.62 4.55 12.23
CA ALA A 290 -20.78 3.38 12.50
C ALA A 290 -19.28 3.74 12.45
N LEU A 291 -18.85 4.61 11.53
CA LEU A 291 -17.47 5.10 11.48
C LEU A 291 -17.11 5.98 12.69
N ARG A 292 -18.02 6.83 13.18
CA ARG A 292 -17.82 7.62 14.40
C ARG A 292 -17.67 6.74 15.63
N GLU A 293 -18.51 5.72 15.77
CA GLU A 293 -18.41 4.75 16.87
C GLU A 293 -17.07 4.01 16.84
N ALA A 294 -16.65 3.54 15.66
CA ALA A 294 -15.34 2.92 15.47
C ALA A 294 -14.19 3.90 15.81
N SER A 295 -14.35 5.18 15.44
CA SER A 295 -13.38 6.22 15.78
C SER A 295 -13.23 6.47 17.27
N ASP A 296 -14.35 6.53 18.00
CA ASP A 296 -14.34 6.71 19.45
C ASP A 296 -13.66 5.53 20.16
N GLN A 297 -13.88 4.30 19.67
CA GLN A 297 -13.22 3.09 20.18
C GLN A 297 -11.71 3.05 19.89
N GLU A 298 -11.27 3.66 18.80
CA GLU A 298 -9.84 3.77 18.49
C GLU A 298 -9.15 4.85 19.32
N ALA A 299 -9.85 5.94 19.65
CA ALA A 299 -9.33 7.07 20.43
C ALA A 299 -8.91 6.70 21.87
N ILE A 300 -9.49 5.63 22.44
CA ILE A 300 -9.17 5.16 23.80
C ILE A 300 -7.90 4.30 23.89
N ARG A 301 -7.23 3.99 22.77
CA ARG A 301 -6.01 3.16 22.77
C ARG A 301 -4.75 3.99 22.95
N THR A 302 -3.83 3.54 23.80
CA THR A 302 -2.50 4.15 24.01
C THR A 302 -1.63 3.99 22.75
N ARG A 303 -1.08 5.07 22.21
CA ARG A 303 -0.29 5.09 20.95
C ARG A 303 0.87 6.09 21.00
N ASP A 304 1.83 5.91 20.09
CA ASP A 304 3.08 6.68 19.98
C ASP A 304 2.82 8.18 19.79
N PRO A 305 3.54 9.06 20.50
CA PRO A 305 3.67 10.46 20.10
C PRO A 305 4.30 10.67 18.70
N ILE A 306 5.12 9.76 18.19
CA ILE A 306 5.70 9.80 16.82
C ILE A 306 4.65 9.46 15.73
N MET A 307 3.49 8.91 16.11
CA MET A 307 2.35 8.62 15.21
C MET A 307 1.28 9.72 15.23
N GLY A 308 1.64 10.97 15.52
CA GLY A 308 0.72 12.12 15.62
C GLY A 308 -0.32 12.20 14.49
N TYR A 309 0.09 11.74 13.30
CA TYR A 309 -0.68 11.85 12.07
C TYR A 309 -1.73 10.76 11.78
N ASN A 310 -1.54 9.52 12.26
CA ASN A 310 -2.37 8.37 11.88
C ASN A 310 -3.42 7.96 12.92
N LYS A 311 -3.79 8.86 13.83
CA LYS A 311 -4.77 8.58 14.90
C LYS A 311 -6.05 7.91 14.36
N SER A 312 -6.48 8.29 13.16
CA SER A 312 -7.74 7.82 12.56
C SER A 312 -7.59 6.88 11.35
N VAL A 313 -6.38 6.61 10.87
CA VAL A 313 -6.19 5.88 9.61
C VAL A 313 -6.59 4.41 9.69
N ARG A 314 -6.38 3.80 10.85
CA ARG A 314 -6.81 2.41 11.12
C ARG A 314 -8.31 2.21 10.93
N ILE A 315 -9.15 3.20 11.19
CA ILE A 315 -10.61 3.08 11.03
C ILE A 315 -10.96 2.87 9.55
N PHE A 316 -10.25 3.59 8.67
CA PHE A 316 -10.40 3.47 7.21
C PHE A 316 -9.74 2.22 6.66
N PHE A 317 -8.61 1.81 7.25
CA PHE A 317 -8.09 0.46 7.03
C PHE A 317 -9.20 -0.54 7.34
N ASP A 318 -9.86 -0.40 8.48
CA ASP A 318 -10.80 -1.41 8.91
C ASP A 318 -12.14 -1.40 8.15
N ASN A 319 -12.52 -0.23 7.64
CA ASN A 319 -13.80 0.05 6.99
C ASN A 319 -13.60 0.95 5.75
N PRO A 320 -13.03 0.41 4.65
CA PRO A 320 -12.60 1.21 3.51
C PRO A 320 -13.73 1.59 2.52
N ILE A 321 -14.97 1.15 2.79
CA ILE A 321 -16.14 1.45 1.97
C ILE A 321 -17.11 2.31 2.78
N PHE A 322 -17.40 3.50 2.27
CA PHE A 322 -18.31 4.44 2.90
C PHE A 322 -19.69 4.37 2.25
N LYS A 323 -20.71 4.13 3.07
CA LYS A 323 -22.13 4.19 2.67
C LYS A 323 -22.63 5.61 2.84
N ILE A 324 -22.99 6.22 1.71
CA ILE A 324 -23.53 7.58 1.67
C ILE A 324 -25.03 7.54 2.01
N SER A 325 -25.75 6.71 1.28
CA SER A 325 -27.18 6.46 1.45
C SER A 325 -27.51 5.05 0.94
N ASP A 326 -28.75 4.62 1.05
CA ASP A 326 -29.17 3.35 0.48
C ASP A 326 -28.93 3.32 -1.03
N GLY A 327 -28.13 2.34 -1.48
CA GLY A 327 -27.77 2.17 -2.88
C GLY A 327 -26.71 3.14 -3.42
N LEU A 328 -26.04 3.92 -2.56
CA LEU A 328 -24.99 4.87 -2.97
C LEU A 328 -23.76 4.76 -2.06
N TYR A 329 -22.61 4.46 -2.66
CA TYR A 329 -21.38 4.13 -1.94
C TYR A 329 -20.16 4.84 -2.56
N CYS A 330 -19.10 4.96 -1.77
CA CYS A 330 -17.79 5.35 -2.29
C CYS A 330 -16.65 4.66 -1.53
N ILE A 331 -15.44 4.72 -2.10
CA ILE A 331 -14.24 4.09 -1.53
C ILE A 331 -13.43 5.15 -0.81
N THR A 332 -13.23 5.00 0.51
CA THR A 332 -12.37 5.93 1.26
C THR A 332 -10.92 5.74 0.86
N ASP A 333 -10.49 4.49 0.63
CA ASP A 333 -9.13 4.15 0.26
C ASP A 333 -9.02 2.79 -0.46
N LEU A 334 -8.60 2.79 -1.73
CA LEU A 334 -8.55 1.58 -2.55
C LEU A 334 -7.45 0.63 -2.10
N LYS A 335 -6.31 1.16 -1.66
CA LYS A 335 -5.23 0.33 -1.10
C LYS A 335 -5.69 -0.46 0.11
N PHE A 336 -6.46 0.16 1.02
CA PHE A 336 -7.03 -0.57 2.16
C PHE A 336 -8.04 -1.63 1.74
N ILE A 337 -8.82 -1.43 0.68
CA ILE A 337 -9.68 -2.49 0.15
C ILE A 337 -8.84 -3.69 -0.28
N VAL A 338 -7.81 -3.46 -1.11
CA VAL A 338 -6.91 -4.52 -1.57
C VAL A 338 -6.22 -5.18 -0.37
N GLU A 339 -5.62 -4.41 0.53
CA GLU A 339 -4.89 -4.93 1.68
C GLU A 339 -5.77 -5.71 2.67
N ASN A 340 -7.02 -5.31 2.90
CA ASN A 340 -7.95 -6.07 3.73
C ASN A 340 -8.06 -7.52 3.23
N VAL A 341 -8.34 -7.70 1.94
CA VAL A 341 -8.48 -9.02 1.32
C VAL A 341 -7.19 -9.83 1.41
N CYS A 342 -6.08 -9.14 1.17
CA CYS A 342 -4.76 -9.73 1.00
C CYS A 342 -4.10 -10.16 2.31
N GLY A 343 -4.40 -9.51 3.43
CA GLY A 343 -3.66 -9.79 4.66
C GLY A 343 -4.27 -9.29 5.96
N GLY A 344 -5.52 -8.84 5.96
CA GLY A 344 -6.20 -8.32 7.16
C GLY A 344 -7.46 -9.08 7.56
N LEU A 345 -8.24 -9.50 6.57
CA LEU A 345 -9.57 -10.06 6.72
C LEU A 345 -9.56 -11.46 7.36
N LEU A 346 -8.63 -12.31 6.93
CA LEU A 346 -8.39 -13.64 7.52
C LEU A 346 -7.89 -13.57 8.98
N TRP A 347 -7.31 -12.43 9.37
CA TRP A 347 -6.80 -12.20 10.72
C TRP A 347 -7.81 -11.56 11.66
N ARG A 348 -8.91 -11.01 11.11
CA ARG A 348 -10.09 -10.61 11.88
C ARG A 348 -10.88 -11.80 12.44
N VAL A 349 -10.50 -13.02 12.06
CA VAL A 349 -10.85 -14.25 12.78
C VAL A 349 -10.14 -14.25 14.16
N LYS A 350 -10.47 -13.26 14.98
CA LYS A 350 -10.10 -13.19 16.40
C LYS A 350 -11.38 -13.37 17.20
N SER A 351 -11.70 -14.62 17.55
CA SER A 351 -12.23 -14.96 18.89
C SER A 351 -12.73 -16.40 19.04
N GLU A 352 -12.97 -17.18 17.98
CA GLU A 352 -13.73 -18.45 18.15
C GLU A 352 -13.04 -19.75 17.67
N GLY A 353 -11.75 -19.73 17.30
CA GLY A 353 -11.00 -20.93 16.89
C GLY A 353 -9.49 -20.80 17.14
N ASN A 354 -8.75 -21.92 17.12
CA ASN A 354 -7.29 -21.96 17.35
C ASN A 354 -6.55 -21.19 16.22
N PRO A 355 -6.19 -19.92 16.43
CA PRO A 355 -5.73 -19.05 15.35
C PRO A 355 -4.31 -19.42 14.91
N GLN A 356 -3.55 -20.15 15.75
CA GLN A 356 -2.17 -20.53 15.46
C GLN A 356 -2.06 -21.54 14.32
N ASN A 357 -2.97 -22.52 14.30
CA ASN A 357 -3.04 -23.56 13.28
C ASN A 357 -3.33 -22.94 11.91
N PHE A 358 -4.34 -22.08 11.84
CA PHE A 358 -4.63 -21.32 10.62
C PHE A 358 -3.43 -20.50 10.12
N LYS A 359 -2.66 -19.84 11.01
CA LYS A 359 -1.44 -19.10 10.58
C LYS A 359 -0.42 -20.02 9.92
N SER A 360 -0.23 -21.18 10.53
CA SER A 360 0.71 -22.19 10.04
C SER A 360 0.28 -22.68 8.66
N ALA A 361 -0.99 -23.05 8.51
CA ALA A 361 -1.55 -23.52 7.25
C ALA A 361 -1.50 -22.43 6.16
N TYR A 362 -1.76 -21.17 6.51
CA TYR A 362 -1.59 -20.02 5.60
C TYR A 362 -0.13 -19.84 5.17
N GLY A 363 0.82 -19.95 6.10
CA GLY A 363 2.24 -19.94 5.80
C GLY A 363 2.61 -21.00 4.76
N ARG A 364 2.11 -22.23 4.93
CA ARG A 364 2.30 -23.32 3.95
C ARG A 364 1.66 -23.03 2.59
N LEU A 365 0.48 -22.43 2.56
CA LEU A 365 -0.16 -22.00 1.31
C LEU A 365 0.69 -20.96 0.57
N MET A 366 1.23 -19.98 1.31
CA MET A 366 2.10 -18.96 0.75
C MET A 366 3.46 -19.52 0.30
N GLU A 367 4.03 -20.49 1.01
CA GLU A 367 5.22 -21.22 0.57
C GLU A 367 4.98 -21.93 -0.76
N LYS A 368 3.82 -22.58 -0.96
CA LYS A 368 3.46 -23.19 -2.25
C LYS A 368 3.41 -22.16 -3.38
N TYR A 369 2.87 -20.97 -3.11
CA TYR A 369 2.85 -19.88 -4.09
C TYR A 369 4.25 -19.36 -4.41
N PHE A 370 5.09 -19.17 -3.39
CA PHE A 370 6.48 -18.79 -3.55
C PHE A 370 7.25 -19.82 -4.40
N GLN A 371 7.11 -21.12 -4.11
CA GLN A 371 7.72 -22.20 -4.90
C GLN A 371 7.28 -22.16 -6.37
N PHE A 372 6.00 -21.89 -6.62
CA PHE A 372 5.47 -21.68 -7.97
C PHE A 372 6.18 -20.51 -8.67
N LEU A 373 6.30 -19.34 -8.04
CA LEU A 373 6.98 -18.19 -8.64
C LEU A 373 8.45 -18.48 -8.96
N ILE A 374 9.20 -19.03 -8.00
CA ILE A 374 10.64 -19.33 -8.17
C ILE A 374 10.86 -20.35 -9.29
N SER A 375 10.03 -21.39 -9.37
CA SER A 375 10.13 -22.41 -10.42
C SER A 375 9.91 -21.84 -11.82
N ASN A 376 9.07 -20.82 -11.93
CA ASN A 376 8.74 -20.16 -13.19
C ASN A 376 9.80 -19.12 -13.59
N ILE A 377 10.23 -18.27 -12.65
CA ILE A 377 11.29 -17.27 -12.89
C ILE A 377 12.58 -17.96 -13.32
N PHE A 378 12.96 -19.05 -12.66
CA PHE A 378 14.19 -19.80 -12.93
C PHE A 378 13.94 -21.09 -13.71
N LYS A 379 13.05 -21.04 -14.71
CA LYS A 379 12.72 -22.22 -15.52
C LYS A 379 13.97 -22.85 -16.13
N GLY A 380 14.14 -24.15 -15.91
CA GLY A 380 15.31 -24.91 -16.39
C GLY A 380 16.56 -24.83 -15.50
N ALA A 381 16.50 -24.10 -14.38
CA ALA A 381 17.51 -24.18 -13.33
C ALA A 381 17.41 -25.49 -12.52
N THR A 382 18.47 -25.83 -11.79
CA THR A 382 18.37 -26.82 -10.71
C THR A 382 17.86 -26.11 -9.47
N ILE A 383 16.66 -26.48 -9.00
CA ILE A 383 16.00 -25.86 -7.85
C ILE A 383 15.80 -26.93 -6.79
N ASP A 384 16.29 -26.66 -5.58
CA ASP A 384 16.04 -27.47 -4.39
C ASP A 384 15.18 -26.66 -3.42
N PHE A 385 14.02 -27.19 -3.04
CA PHE A 385 13.13 -26.58 -2.05
C PHE A 385 13.35 -27.29 -0.71
N GLY A 386 13.84 -26.58 0.29
CA GLY A 386 14.25 -27.18 1.55
C GLY A 386 13.09 -27.83 2.30
N GLU A 387 13.14 -29.14 2.52
CA GLU A 387 12.24 -29.82 3.45
C GLU A 387 12.86 -29.77 4.87
N HIS A 388 12.26 -28.95 5.73
CA HIS A 388 12.39 -28.98 7.21
C HIS A 388 13.66 -28.43 7.90
N ALA A 389 14.76 -28.09 7.20
CA ALA A 389 15.91 -27.44 7.87
C ALA A 389 16.83 -26.55 7.00
N GLY A 390 16.61 -26.49 5.67
CA GLY A 390 17.41 -25.70 4.74
C GLY A 390 16.79 -24.34 4.39
N ALA A 391 17.44 -23.61 3.48
CA ALA A 391 16.82 -22.45 2.83
C ALA A 391 15.53 -22.85 2.12
N ASP A 392 14.54 -21.95 2.08
CA ASP A 392 13.26 -22.22 1.42
C ASP A 392 13.41 -22.51 -0.08
N ALA A 393 14.42 -21.93 -0.75
CA ALA A 393 14.86 -22.36 -2.07
C ALA A 393 16.38 -22.18 -2.27
N VAL A 394 17.01 -23.14 -2.94
CA VAL A 394 18.37 -23.02 -3.48
C VAL A 394 18.30 -23.19 -4.99
N VAL A 395 18.60 -22.12 -5.73
CA VAL A 395 18.54 -22.11 -7.19
C VAL A 395 19.95 -22.05 -7.75
N GLU A 396 20.36 -23.09 -8.47
CA GLU A 396 21.59 -23.07 -9.25
C GLU A 396 21.29 -22.66 -10.69
N TYR A 397 21.75 -21.47 -11.06
CA TYR A 397 21.55 -20.93 -12.40
C TYR A 397 22.84 -20.32 -12.91
N LYS A 398 23.38 -20.89 -14.00
CA LYS A 398 24.67 -20.53 -14.58
C LYS A 398 25.80 -20.55 -13.54
N ASP A 399 26.55 -19.45 -13.42
CA ASP A 399 27.69 -19.26 -12.51
C ASP A 399 27.28 -18.79 -11.10
N LYS A 400 25.98 -18.70 -10.81
CA LYS A 400 25.43 -18.21 -9.55
C LYS A 400 24.61 -19.26 -8.81
N VAL A 401 24.54 -19.12 -7.49
CA VAL A 401 23.66 -19.88 -6.60
C VAL A 401 22.84 -18.87 -5.79
N PHE A 402 21.53 -18.85 -6.00
CA PHE A 402 20.63 -18.06 -5.18
C PHE A 402 20.23 -18.88 -3.97
N VAL A 403 20.46 -18.33 -2.78
CA VAL A 403 20.05 -18.93 -1.50
C VAL A 403 18.92 -18.07 -0.96
N ILE A 404 17.70 -18.59 -1.02
CA ILE A 404 16.48 -17.81 -0.82
C ILE A 404 15.79 -18.27 0.45
N GLU A 405 15.59 -17.34 1.39
CA GLU A 405 14.74 -17.53 2.56
C GLU A 405 13.44 -16.76 2.33
N PHE A 406 12.31 -17.39 2.59
CA PHE A 406 10.97 -16.82 2.50
C PHE A 406 10.35 -16.63 3.89
N THR A 407 9.51 -15.63 4.04
CA THR A 407 8.75 -15.45 5.28
C THR A 407 7.46 -14.69 5.09
N THR A 408 6.41 -15.16 5.76
CA THR A 408 5.17 -14.43 5.95
C THR A 408 5.15 -13.65 7.26
N GLU A 409 6.16 -13.79 8.14
CA GLU A 409 6.10 -13.30 9.53
C GLU A 409 6.12 -11.77 9.69
N TYR A 410 6.44 -11.04 8.62
CA TYR A 410 6.45 -9.58 8.62
C TYR A 410 5.20 -9.03 7.96
N TYR A 411 4.11 -9.10 8.70
CA TYR A 411 2.86 -8.48 8.29
C TYR A 411 2.96 -6.99 8.55
N ARG A 412 2.90 -6.17 7.51
CA ARG A 412 2.77 -4.69 7.58
C ARG A 412 1.57 -4.21 8.43
N PHE A 413 0.68 -5.12 8.78
CA PHE A 413 -0.36 -4.94 9.79
C PHE A 413 0.19 -4.79 11.20
N SER A 414 1.28 -5.45 11.57
CA SER A 414 1.86 -5.19 12.88
C SER A 414 2.35 -3.76 12.95
N SER A 415 2.96 -3.18 11.89
CA SER A 415 3.37 -1.76 11.91
C SER A 415 2.19 -0.78 11.98
N LEU A 416 1.09 -1.01 11.24
CA LEU A 416 -0.14 -0.19 11.33
C LEU A 416 -0.84 -0.29 12.70
N TYR A 417 -0.65 -1.40 13.42
CA TYR A 417 -1.24 -1.67 14.73
C TYR A 417 -0.19 -1.59 15.84
N ASN A 418 1.06 -1.25 15.51
CA ASN A 418 2.17 -1.17 16.45
C ASN A 418 2.09 0.18 17.11
N PRO A 419 2.07 0.18 18.45
CA PRO A 419 1.82 1.40 19.17
C PRO A 419 3.02 2.33 19.15
N THR A 420 4.24 1.90 18.77
CA THR A 420 5.45 2.76 18.74
C THR A 420 6.49 2.42 17.67
N PHE A 421 7.36 3.38 17.33
CA PHE A 421 8.58 3.19 16.53
C PHE A 421 9.49 2.09 17.10
N ASP A 422 9.71 2.09 18.42
CA ASP A 422 10.51 1.06 19.08
C ASP A 422 9.88 -0.33 18.90
N ALA A 423 8.54 -0.44 18.94
CA ALA A 423 7.85 -1.70 18.71
C ALA A 423 8.01 -2.21 17.26
N PHE A 424 8.11 -1.31 16.28
CA PHE A 424 8.46 -1.66 14.90
C PHE A 424 9.90 -2.18 14.79
N LEU A 425 10.86 -1.52 15.42
CA LEU A 425 12.26 -1.98 15.43
C LEU A 425 12.42 -3.31 16.16
N ASP A 426 11.68 -3.53 17.25
CA ASP A 426 11.62 -4.83 17.94
C ASP A 426 11.07 -5.93 17.01
N ASP A 427 10.02 -5.65 16.26
CA ASP A 427 9.45 -6.61 15.30
C ASP A 427 10.43 -6.93 14.16
N ALA A 428 11.09 -5.90 13.63
CA ALA A 428 12.14 -6.06 12.62
C ALA A 428 13.33 -6.86 13.18
N HIS A 429 13.72 -6.59 14.44
CA HIS A 429 14.80 -7.32 15.12
C HIS A 429 14.42 -8.78 15.32
N ARG A 430 13.20 -9.04 15.79
CA ARG A 430 12.66 -10.39 15.95
C ARG A 430 12.70 -11.16 14.63
N LEU A 431 12.32 -10.52 13.52
CA LEU A 431 12.36 -11.17 12.21
C LEU A 431 13.78 -11.44 11.73
N LEU A 432 14.66 -10.43 11.80
CA LEU A 432 15.94 -10.46 11.09
C LEU A 432 17.08 -11.03 11.95
N PHE A 433 17.09 -10.71 13.25
CA PHE A 433 18.25 -10.87 14.14
C PHE A 433 18.01 -11.76 15.37
N ASN A 434 16.79 -12.28 15.60
CA ASN A 434 16.49 -13.11 16.77
C ASN A 434 17.45 -14.31 16.90
N THR A 435 18.07 -14.48 18.07
CA THR A 435 18.92 -15.65 18.33
C THR A 435 18.17 -16.89 18.82
N GLY A 436 16.89 -16.76 19.21
CA GLY A 436 16.06 -17.85 19.72
C GLY A 436 15.63 -17.65 21.17
N GLN A 437 15.59 -18.72 21.96
CA GLN A 437 14.94 -18.75 23.30
C GLN A 437 15.51 -17.81 24.39
N ASP A 438 16.63 -17.14 24.16
CA ASP A 438 17.28 -16.29 25.17
C ASP A 438 17.42 -14.81 24.75
N ASP A 439 16.79 -14.42 23.64
CA ASP A 439 16.86 -13.04 23.17
C ASP A 439 15.79 -12.17 23.88
N PRO A 440 16.19 -11.15 24.67
CA PRO A 440 15.26 -10.31 25.42
C PRO A 440 14.30 -9.52 24.52
N LYS A 441 14.64 -9.33 23.23
CA LYS A 441 13.78 -8.67 22.24
C LYS A 441 12.88 -9.66 21.47
N ALA A 442 12.97 -10.96 21.73
CA ALA A 442 12.24 -11.99 20.98
C ALA A 442 10.83 -12.30 21.47
N ARG A 443 10.37 -11.71 22.57
CA ARG A 443 8.99 -11.88 23.10
C ARG A 443 8.57 -13.36 23.20
N ASN A 444 9.47 -14.24 23.66
CA ASN A 444 9.28 -15.69 23.80
C ASN A 444 9.11 -16.48 22.48
N LYS A 445 9.53 -15.94 21.33
CA LYS A 445 9.61 -16.71 20.08
C LYS A 445 10.92 -17.50 19.98
N ASN A 446 10.79 -18.78 19.61
CA ASN A 446 11.93 -19.69 19.43
C ASN A 446 12.59 -19.59 18.05
N ASP A 447 11.94 -18.93 17.08
CA ASP A 447 12.41 -18.92 15.69
C ASP A 447 13.63 -18.03 15.50
N ARG A 448 14.69 -18.61 14.94
CA ARG A 448 15.93 -17.89 14.61
C ARG A 448 15.69 -16.87 13.48
N GLY A 449 16.27 -15.69 13.63
CA GLY A 449 16.15 -14.58 12.69
C GLY A 449 16.63 -14.93 11.29
N LYS A 450 15.99 -14.34 10.29
CA LYS A 450 16.16 -14.67 8.87
C LYS A 450 17.58 -14.39 8.36
N LEU A 451 18.25 -13.34 8.85
CA LEU A 451 19.64 -13.06 8.46
C LEU A 451 20.63 -14.03 9.11
N LEU A 452 20.34 -14.52 10.32
CA LEU A 452 21.17 -15.55 10.94
C LEU A 452 21.07 -16.87 10.18
N LYS A 453 19.86 -17.22 9.71
CA LYS A 453 19.64 -18.39 8.85
C LYS A 453 20.36 -18.25 7.51
N LEU A 454 20.16 -17.14 6.80
CA LEU A 454 20.85 -16.88 5.52
C LEU A 454 22.37 -16.92 5.68
N ASN A 455 22.92 -16.37 6.77
CA ASN A 455 24.36 -16.44 7.04
C ASN A 455 24.87 -17.90 7.11
N GLN A 456 24.08 -18.81 7.70
CA GLN A 456 24.39 -20.23 7.75
C GLN A 456 24.25 -20.88 6.37
N TYR A 457 23.16 -20.61 5.66
CA TYR A 457 22.94 -21.21 4.34
C TYR A 457 23.99 -20.81 3.31
N ILE A 458 24.54 -19.59 3.40
CA ILE A 458 25.68 -19.17 2.58
C ILE A 458 26.90 -20.06 2.90
N GLU A 459 27.19 -20.30 4.18
CA GLU A 459 28.29 -21.18 4.60
C GLU A 459 28.14 -22.59 4.02
N ASP A 460 26.94 -23.16 4.16
CA ASP A 460 26.62 -24.51 3.69
C ASP A 460 26.80 -24.66 2.17
N ASN A 461 26.73 -23.56 1.41
CA ASN A 461 26.83 -23.54 -0.05
C ASN A 461 28.19 -23.07 -0.59
N LYS A 462 29.16 -22.65 0.26
CA LYS A 462 30.49 -22.18 -0.19
C LYS A 462 31.26 -23.20 -1.03
N GLY A 463 31.03 -24.50 -0.79
CA GLY A 463 31.67 -25.59 -1.52
C GLY A 463 31.34 -25.64 -3.02
N LYS A 464 30.29 -24.95 -3.49
CA LYS A 464 29.79 -25.03 -4.88
C LYS A 464 30.64 -24.27 -5.91
N ARG A 465 31.64 -23.48 -5.49
CA ARG A 465 32.53 -22.68 -6.37
C ARG A 465 31.80 -21.78 -7.38
N LYS A 466 30.61 -21.31 -7.01
CA LYS A 466 29.76 -20.38 -7.76
C LYS A 466 29.54 -19.13 -6.91
N ARG A 467 29.17 -18.00 -7.52
CA ARG A 467 28.84 -16.77 -6.77
C ARG A 467 27.52 -16.97 -6.01
N ILE A 468 27.55 -16.84 -4.70
CA ILE A 468 26.34 -16.97 -3.87
C ILE A 468 25.64 -15.62 -3.82
N ILE A 469 24.33 -15.61 -4.06
CA ILE A 469 23.46 -14.44 -3.89
C ILE A 469 22.41 -14.80 -2.84
N PRO A 470 22.53 -14.29 -1.61
CA PRO A 470 21.48 -14.47 -0.63
C PRO A 470 20.29 -13.56 -0.94
N VAL A 471 19.08 -14.10 -0.80
CA VAL A 471 17.84 -13.38 -1.05
C VAL A 471 16.90 -13.62 0.13
N LEU A 472 16.36 -12.54 0.70
CA LEU A 472 15.26 -12.61 1.66
C LEU A 472 13.99 -12.14 0.95
N VAL A 473 13.01 -13.03 0.86
CA VAL A 473 11.70 -12.74 0.29
C VAL A 473 10.68 -12.66 1.42
N THR A 474 9.94 -11.56 1.50
CA THR A 474 8.83 -11.41 2.43
C THR A 474 7.50 -11.44 1.68
N GLU A 475 6.40 -11.78 2.36
CA GLU A 475 5.07 -11.66 1.72
C GLU A 475 4.79 -10.22 1.31
N ASN A 476 5.04 -9.28 2.22
CA ASN A 476 4.81 -7.85 2.05
C ASN A 476 6.13 -7.09 2.11
N PHE A 477 6.18 -5.92 1.47
CA PHE A 477 7.37 -5.07 1.47
C PHE A 477 7.84 -4.77 2.89
N LEU A 478 9.03 -5.29 3.20
CA LEU A 478 9.77 -5.03 4.42
C LEU A 478 10.60 -3.74 4.23
N GLY A 479 11.22 -3.58 3.05
CA GLY A 479 12.20 -2.53 2.78
C GLY A 479 13.47 -3.13 2.17
N ASN A 480 14.36 -2.30 1.63
CA ASN A 480 15.68 -2.73 1.18
C ASN A 480 16.78 -2.47 2.22
N HIS A 481 17.98 -3.04 2.03
CA HIS A 481 19.12 -2.87 2.95
C HIS A 481 19.42 -1.39 3.27
N SER A 482 19.61 -0.56 2.25
CA SER A 482 19.98 0.85 2.41
C SER A 482 18.93 1.59 3.24
N LEU A 483 17.68 1.31 2.91
CA LEU A 483 16.54 1.86 3.60
C LEU A 483 16.46 1.43 5.07
N PHE A 484 16.65 0.15 5.40
CA PHE A 484 16.71 -0.32 6.79
C PHE A 484 17.86 0.26 7.57
N ASN A 485 19.01 0.43 6.93
CA ASN A 485 20.18 0.97 7.58
C ASN A 485 20.05 2.45 7.87
N GLU A 486 19.33 3.16 7.00
CA GLU A 486 19.00 4.55 7.18
C GLU A 486 18.15 4.82 8.44
N PHE A 487 17.38 3.84 8.93
CA PHE A 487 16.72 3.87 10.26
C PHE A 487 17.73 3.64 11.40
N SER A 488 18.42 4.70 11.82
CA SER A 488 19.34 4.66 12.99
C SER A 488 20.46 3.61 12.91
N GLY A 489 20.91 3.24 11.70
CA GLY A 489 21.93 2.21 11.52
C GLY A 489 21.46 0.82 11.94
N PHE A 490 20.14 0.56 11.99
CA PHE A 490 19.55 -0.65 12.55
C PHE A 490 20.12 -1.93 11.92
N TYR A 491 20.20 -1.97 10.59
CA TYR A 491 20.70 -3.14 9.87
C TYR A 491 22.19 -3.39 10.15
N ASP A 492 23.04 -2.40 9.91
CA ASP A 492 24.49 -2.56 10.07
C ASP A 492 24.85 -2.87 11.53
N SER A 493 24.16 -2.24 12.48
CA SER A 493 24.33 -2.53 13.91
C SER A 493 23.95 -3.97 14.25
N GLY A 494 22.81 -4.47 13.75
CA GLY A 494 22.39 -5.85 13.95
C GLY A 494 23.35 -6.87 13.32
N VAL A 495 23.85 -6.59 12.11
CA VAL A 495 24.86 -7.44 11.44
C VAL A 495 26.16 -7.50 12.23
N ALA A 496 26.64 -6.35 12.72
CA ALA A 496 27.85 -6.26 13.54
C ALA A 496 27.68 -6.97 14.90
N GLU A 497 26.58 -6.70 15.61
CA GLU A 497 26.29 -7.31 16.92
C GLU A 497 26.23 -8.84 16.84
N LYS A 498 25.63 -9.38 15.78
CA LYS A 498 25.47 -10.84 15.60
C LYS A 498 26.63 -11.49 14.84
N ASN A 499 27.69 -10.75 14.49
CA ASN A 499 28.88 -11.24 13.77
C ASN A 499 28.57 -11.98 12.46
N LEU A 500 27.68 -11.43 11.63
CA LEU A 500 27.22 -12.09 10.39
C LEU A 500 28.18 -11.85 9.22
N ALA A 501 29.39 -12.40 9.29
CA ALA A 501 30.46 -12.18 8.30
C ALA A 501 30.04 -12.55 6.86
N ASN A 502 29.28 -13.63 6.66
CA ASN A 502 28.86 -14.04 5.31
C ASN A 502 27.86 -13.05 4.69
N ILE A 503 27.05 -12.39 5.52
CA ILE A 503 26.11 -11.34 5.12
C ILE A 503 26.86 -10.05 4.76
N VAL A 504 27.93 -9.73 5.47
CA VAL A 504 28.83 -8.61 5.11
C VAL A 504 29.44 -8.83 3.73
N ASP A 505 29.99 -10.02 3.50
CA ASP A 505 30.65 -10.37 2.23
C ASP A 505 29.65 -10.54 1.08
N ASN A 506 28.42 -10.93 1.39
CA ASN A 506 27.35 -11.16 0.42
C ASN A 506 26.06 -10.47 0.89
N PRO A 507 25.92 -9.15 0.68
CA PRO A 507 24.73 -8.43 1.10
C PRO A 507 23.46 -9.01 0.46
N PRO A 508 22.43 -9.37 1.25
CA PRO A 508 21.24 -9.99 0.73
C PRO A 508 20.37 -9.03 -0.07
N LEU A 509 19.76 -9.57 -1.12
CA LEU A 509 18.69 -8.91 -1.84
C LEU A 509 17.38 -9.07 -1.03
N PHE A 510 16.82 -7.95 -0.59
CA PHE A 510 15.50 -7.92 0.04
C PHE A 510 14.45 -7.72 -1.03
N LEU A 511 13.53 -8.67 -1.16
CA LEU A 511 12.38 -8.62 -2.06
C LEU A 511 11.10 -8.93 -1.27
N CYS A 512 9.96 -8.57 -1.84
CA CYS A 512 8.68 -9.12 -1.46
C CYS A 512 8.02 -9.88 -2.61
N LEU A 513 6.90 -10.55 -2.35
CA LEU A 513 6.14 -11.25 -3.40
C LEU A 513 5.69 -10.29 -4.50
N ASP A 514 5.32 -9.04 -4.16
CA ASP A 514 4.96 -8.04 -5.17
C ASP A 514 6.14 -7.75 -6.12
N ASP A 515 7.39 -7.80 -5.64
CA ASP A 515 8.59 -7.62 -6.47
C ASP A 515 8.81 -8.81 -7.40
N LEU A 516 8.63 -10.05 -6.90
CA LEU A 516 8.77 -11.25 -7.72
C LEU A 516 7.66 -11.36 -8.78
N GLU A 517 6.43 -10.99 -8.43
CA GLU A 517 5.30 -10.95 -9.35
C GLU A 517 5.50 -9.89 -10.43
N THR A 518 5.90 -8.69 -10.03
CA THR A 518 6.24 -7.60 -10.96
C THR A 518 7.34 -8.07 -11.91
N PHE A 519 8.43 -8.63 -11.38
CA PHE A 519 9.50 -9.21 -12.19
C PHE A 519 8.95 -10.25 -13.17
N TRP A 520 8.24 -11.26 -12.69
CA TRP A 520 7.72 -12.34 -13.51
C TRP A 520 6.77 -11.85 -14.62
N SER A 521 6.01 -10.78 -14.35
CA SER A 521 5.09 -10.20 -15.31
C SER A 521 5.78 -9.44 -16.46
N LEU A 522 6.98 -8.90 -16.20
CA LEU A 522 7.72 -8.05 -17.13
C LEU A 522 8.64 -8.82 -18.08
N PHE A 523 8.87 -10.11 -17.84
CA PHE A 523 9.79 -10.93 -18.64
C PHE A 523 9.14 -12.20 -19.16
N ASP A 524 9.53 -12.58 -20.37
CA ASP A 524 9.09 -13.83 -20.96
C ASP A 524 9.65 -15.03 -20.18
N PRO A 525 8.86 -16.10 -19.98
CA PRO A 525 9.29 -17.28 -19.22
C PRO A 525 10.64 -17.88 -19.63
N SER A 526 11.01 -17.78 -20.91
CA SER A 526 12.28 -18.29 -21.43
C SER A 526 13.49 -17.41 -21.12
N GLU A 527 13.27 -16.13 -20.79
CA GLU A 527 14.31 -15.12 -20.59
C GLU A 527 14.39 -14.64 -19.13
N ALA A 528 13.36 -14.91 -18.32
CA ALA A 528 13.23 -14.44 -16.94
C ALA A 528 14.46 -14.74 -16.06
N GLY A 529 15.04 -15.94 -16.15
CA GLY A 529 16.22 -16.28 -15.36
C GLY A 529 17.45 -15.43 -15.71
N ASP A 530 17.65 -15.15 -16.99
CA ASP A 530 18.75 -14.30 -17.47
C ASP A 530 18.52 -12.83 -17.16
N ALA A 531 17.28 -12.37 -17.31
CA ALA A 531 16.88 -11.05 -16.87
C ALA A 531 17.07 -10.86 -15.37
N PHE A 532 16.83 -11.88 -14.54
CA PHE A 532 16.97 -11.77 -13.09
C PHE A 532 18.45 -11.62 -12.69
N LEU A 533 19.35 -12.34 -13.38
CA LEU A 533 20.79 -12.16 -13.23
C LEU A 533 21.22 -10.73 -13.59
N GLY A 534 20.71 -10.21 -14.72
CA GLY A 534 20.98 -8.86 -15.18
C GLY A 534 20.46 -7.80 -14.21
N PHE A 535 19.24 -7.96 -13.71
CA PHE A 535 18.65 -7.08 -12.71
C PHE A 535 19.45 -7.08 -11.41
N ASN A 536 19.89 -8.24 -10.92
CA ASN A 536 20.73 -8.31 -9.72
C ASN A 536 22.02 -7.52 -9.88
N ASP A 537 22.72 -7.67 -11.01
CA ASP A 537 23.97 -6.97 -11.26
C ASP A 537 23.73 -5.46 -11.44
N TYR A 538 22.61 -5.08 -12.06
CA TYR A 538 22.13 -3.70 -12.12
C TYR A 538 21.86 -3.11 -10.72
N TRP A 539 21.11 -3.83 -9.89
CA TRP A 539 20.63 -3.37 -8.58
C TRP A 539 21.75 -3.18 -7.57
N ILE A 540 22.76 -4.05 -7.59
CA ILE A 540 23.93 -3.95 -6.69
C ILE A 540 24.76 -2.69 -6.99
N LEU A 541 24.83 -2.27 -8.25
CA LEU A 541 25.66 -1.15 -8.70
C LEU A 541 24.97 0.22 -8.58
N LYS A 542 23.64 0.26 -8.44
CA LYS A 542 22.93 1.53 -8.31
C LYS A 542 23.15 2.10 -6.92
N ASP A 543 23.49 3.39 -6.88
CA ASP A 543 23.27 4.20 -5.69
C ASP A 543 21.75 4.23 -5.46
N LYS A 544 21.31 3.51 -4.43
CA LYS A 544 19.89 3.30 -4.16
C LYS A 544 19.23 4.61 -3.70
N GLY A 545 20.01 5.57 -3.22
CA GLY A 545 19.59 6.95 -2.92
C GLY A 545 18.23 7.09 -2.22
N PRO A 546 17.66 8.29 -2.21
CA PRO A 546 16.28 8.52 -1.75
C PRO A 546 15.20 8.13 -2.80
N LEU A 547 15.63 7.67 -3.99
CA LEU A 547 14.78 7.51 -5.18
C LEU A 547 14.51 6.04 -5.56
N PHE A 548 15.28 5.09 -5.01
CA PHE A 548 15.12 3.65 -5.25
C PHE A 548 14.92 2.90 -3.94
N HIS A 549 13.82 3.21 -3.26
CA HIS A 549 13.44 2.47 -2.06
C HIS A 549 12.71 1.16 -2.37
N ASN A 550 12.16 0.98 -3.58
CA ASN A 550 11.42 -0.22 -3.97
C ASN A 550 12.06 -0.99 -5.15
N PRO A 551 12.41 -2.29 -5.00
CA PRO A 551 12.90 -3.14 -6.10
C PRO A 551 11.98 -3.19 -7.32
N SER A 552 10.65 -3.24 -7.16
CA SER A 552 9.69 -3.23 -8.28
C SER A 552 9.88 -2.02 -9.20
N SER A 553 10.05 -0.82 -8.64
CA SER A 553 10.31 0.40 -9.42
C SER A 553 11.64 0.32 -10.16
N ALA A 554 12.65 -0.31 -9.56
CA ALA A 554 13.95 -0.50 -10.16
C ALA A 554 13.91 -1.53 -11.30
N MET A 555 13.08 -2.57 -11.18
CA MET A 555 12.84 -3.56 -12.23
C MET A 555 12.19 -2.92 -13.45
N CYS A 556 11.17 -2.06 -13.25
CA CYS A 556 10.58 -1.29 -14.36
C CYS A 556 11.63 -0.45 -15.09
N LYS A 557 12.47 0.30 -14.36
CA LYS A 557 13.56 1.08 -14.98
C LYS A 557 14.62 0.21 -15.64
N PHE A 558 14.95 -0.94 -15.06
CA PHE A 558 15.87 -1.89 -15.68
C PHE A 558 15.32 -2.38 -17.02
N VAL A 559 14.02 -2.69 -17.10
CA VAL A 559 13.35 -3.06 -18.35
C VAL A 559 13.43 -1.92 -19.37
N GLU A 560 13.11 -0.69 -18.96
CA GLU A 560 13.21 0.49 -19.83
C GLU A 560 14.63 0.70 -20.38
N GLU A 561 15.64 0.61 -19.52
CA GLU A 561 17.05 0.82 -19.88
C GLU A 561 17.61 -0.31 -20.76
N VAL A 562 17.23 -1.57 -20.51
CA VAL A 562 17.78 -2.74 -21.21
C VAL A 562 17.01 -3.08 -22.49
N GLN A 563 15.69 -2.91 -22.49
CA GLN A 563 14.84 -3.28 -23.63
C GLN A 563 14.45 -2.07 -24.50
N GLY A 564 14.67 -0.84 -24.04
CA GLY A 564 14.33 0.39 -24.78
C GLY A 564 12.83 0.56 -25.03
N LYS A 565 11.99 -0.05 -24.20
CA LYS A 565 10.52 -0.06 -24.30
C LYS A 565 9.90 0.22 -22.93
N GLU A 566 8.68 0.74 -22.91
CA GLU A 566 7.88 0.84 -21.68
C GLU A 566 7.74 -0.54 -21.02
N PRO A 567 7.77 -0.62 -19.68
CA PRO A 567 7.54 -1.84 -18.94
C PRO A 567 6.09 -2.27 -19.17
N ARG A 568 5.91 -3.26 -20.05
CA ARG A 568 4.60 -3.86 -20.34
C ARG A 568 4.60 -5.28 -19.82
N ILE A 569 3.45 -5.71 -19.31
CA ILE A 569 3.24 -7.12 -18.94
C ILE A 569 3.47 -7.96 -20.20
N SER A 570 4.61 -8.64 -20.28
CA SER A 570 4.99 -9.47 -21.43
C SER A 570 4.53 -10.91 -21.24
N ASN A 571 4.31 -11.32 -19.99
CA ASN A 571 4.02 -12.70 -19.66
C ASN A 571 2.53 -13.04 -19.81
N HIS A 572 2.23 -13.87 -20.80
CA HIS A 572 0.90 -14.35 -21.14
C HIS A 572 0.21 -15.16 -20.04
N ASP A 573 0.92 -15.80 -19.10
CA ASP A 573 0.29 -16.60 -18.03
C ASP A 573 -0.44 -15.72 -17.00
N PHE A 574 0.07 -14.49 -16.77
CA PHE A 574 -0.61 -13.50 -15.93
C PHE A 574 -1.76 -12.83 -16.70
N ALA A 575 -1.59 -12.62 -18.02
CA ALA A 575 -2.62 -12.03 -18.90
C ALA A 575 -3.78 -12.99 -19.24
N ASP A 576 -3.55 -14.30 -19.34
CA ASP A 576 -4.58 -15.32 -19.58
C ASP A 576 -5.48 -15.51 -18.35
N PHE A 577 -4.94 -15.25 -17.15
CA PHE A 577 -5.71 -15.09 -15.93
C PHE A 577 -6.71 -13.93 -16.03
N PHE A 578 -6.39 -12.87 -16.80
CA PHE A 578 -7.24 -11.72 -17.13
C PHE A 578 -8.01 -11.85 -18.45
N SER A 579 -7.94 -12.99 -19.15
CA SER A 579 -8.77 -13.16 -20.34
C SER A 579 -10.25 -13.01 -19.95
N ASN A 580 -11.04 -12.29 -20.75
CA ASN A 580 -12.49 -12.10 -20.53
C ASN A 580 -13.27 -13.42 -20.32
N LYS A 581 -12.68 -14.59 -20.67
CA LYS A 581 -13.21 -15.93 -20.36
C LYS A 581 -13.22 -16.27 -18.87
N ASN A 582 -12.33 -15.69 -18.05
CA ASN A 582 -12.11 -16.01 -16.63
C ASN A 582 -12.49 -14.88 -15.64
N THR A 583 -12.74 -13.66 -16.15
CA THR A 583 -13.09 -12.48 -15.33
C THR A 583 -14.60 -12.22 -15.23
N TYR A 584 -15.40 -12.72 -16.19
CA TYR A 584 -16.86 -12.49 -16.28
C TYR A 584 -17.69 -13.79 -16.34
N LYS A 585 -17.18 -14.90 -15.83
CA LYS A 585 -17.95 -16.13 -15.62
C LYS A 585 -18.13 -16.43 -14.14
#